data_AF-A0A6L9KFH7-F1
#
_entry.id   AF-A0A6L9KFH7-F1
#
_cell.length_a   1.000
_cell.length_b   1.000
_cell.length_c   1.000
_cell.angle_alpha   90.00
_cell.angle_beta   90.00
_cell.angle_gamma   90.00
#
_symmetry.space_group_name_H-M   'P 1'
#
loop_
_entity.id
_entity.type
_entity.pdbx_description
1 polymer ?
#
loop_
_entity_poly.entity_id
_entity_poly.type
_entity_poly.pdbx_seq_one_letter_code
_entity_poly.pdbx_strand_id
1 'polypeptide(L)' 'METNKNAMFFICSISCSKENSGATYTCVMHPEVNSDKAGKCPKCGMDMVVKK' A
#
# COMPACT_ATOMS: atom_id res chain seq x y z
N MET A 1 13.94 -24.94 -31.32
CA MET A 1 13.28 -23.79 -30.68
C MET A 1 11.85 -24.22 -30.42
N GLU A 2 11.68 -25.11 -29.44
CA GLU A 2 10.43 -25.82 -29.20
C GLU A 2 10.33 -26.10 -27.71
N THR A 3 9.41 -25.42 -27.03
CA THR A 3 8.60 -26.03 -25.96
C THR A 3 7.20 -25.39 -26.03
N ASN A 4 6.32 -25.96 -26.86
CA ASN A 4 5.19 -26.81 -26.43
C ASN A 4 4.10 -26.00 -25.66
N LYS A 5 3.28 -25.18 -26.32
CA LYS A 5 1.91 -25.46 -26.86
C LYS A 5 0.84 -26.04 -25.92
N ASN A 6 1.04 -26.15 -24.60
CA ASN A 6 -0.06 -26.60 -23.73
C ASN A 6 0.01 -26.09 -22.28
N ALA A 7 -0.59 -24.93 -22.00
CA ALA A 7 -1.15 -24.60 -20.69
C ALA A 7 -1.98 -23.31 -20.78
N MET A 8 -3.27 -23.54 -20.86
CA MET A 8 -4.40 -22.61 -20.80
C MET A 8 -4.56 -21.93 -19.41
N PHE A 9 -3.51 -21.25 -18.93
CA PHE A 9 -3.55 -20.30 -17.80
C PHE A 9 -3.49 -18.87 -18.39
N PHE A 10 -4.49 -18.43 -19.14
CA PHE A 10 -5.58 -17.61 -18.59
C PHE A 10 -5.16 -16.80 -17.36
N ILE A 11 -5.07 -15.48 -17.57
CA ILE A 11 -5.11 -14.39 -16.58
C ILE A 11 -3.97 -14.29 -15.55
N CYS A 12 -2.93 -13.55 -15.93
CA CYS A 12 -2.49 -12.50 -15.02
C CYS A 12 -2.01 -11.29 -15.82
N SER A 13 -2.97 -10.41 -16.11
CA SER A 13 -2.78 -9.01 -16.44
C SER A 13 -1.97 -8.34 -15.33
N ILE A 14 -0.65 -8.46 -15.43
CA ILE A 14 0.35 -7.81 -14.58
C ILE A 14 0.02 -6.32 -14.45
N SER A 15 -0.63 -5.99 -13.35
CA SER A 15 -0.49 -4.70 -12.67
C SER A 15 -0.81 -4.92 -11.20
N CYS A 16 0.04 -5.69 -10.52
CA CYS A 16 0.15 -5.57 -9.08
C CYS A 16 0.87 -4.24 -8.81
N SER A 17 0.08 -3.17 -8.85
CA SER A 17 0.56 -1.81 -8.63
C SER A 17 0.77 -1.57 -7.13
N LYS A 18 1.92 -0.95 -6.84
CA LYS A 18 2.29 -0.20 -5.64
C LYS A 18 2.77 -1.03 -4.45
N GLU A 19 4.06 -1.31 -4.49
CA GLU A 19 4.94 -1.28 -3.33
C GLU A 19 4.75 0.05 -2.55
N ASN A 20 4.10 -0.01 -1.39
CA ASN A 20 4.25 1.02 -0.38
C ASN A 20 5.05 0.38 0.74
N SER A 21 6.36 0.62 0.69
CA SER A 21 7.32 0.15 1.69
C SER A 21 7.00 0.76 3.06
N GLY A 22 6.08 0.11 3.76
CA GLY A 22 6.08 -0.14 5.21
C GLY A 22 6.20 1.05 6.16
N ALA A 23 5.73 2.24 5.80
CA ALA A 23 5.61 3.34 6.76
C ALA A 23 4.14 3.50 7.19
N THR A 24 3.82 3.08 8.41
CA THR A 24 2.50 3.33 9.00
C THR A 24 2.53 4.71 9.65
N TYR A 25 1.68 5.61 9.21
CA TYR A 25 1.57 6.95 9.78
C TYR A 25 0.47 6.95 10.83
N THR A 26 0.72 7.52 11.99
CA THR A 26 -0.26 7.64 13.08
C THR A 26 -0.42 9.09 13.52
N CYS A 27 -1.59 9.45 14.04
CA CYS A 27 -1.81 10.79 14.59
C CYS A 27 -1.39 10.84 16.07
N VAL A 28 -0.67 11.89 16.45
CA VAL A 28 -0.18 12.11 17.83
C VAL A 28 -1.33 12.30 18.83
N MET A 29 -2.43 12.91 18.38
CA MET A 29 -3.61 13.18 19.21
C MET A 29 -4.67 12.07 19.12
N HIS A 30 -4.72 11.36 17.99
CA HIS A 30 -5.67 10.28 17.75
C HIS A 30 -4.91 8.99 17.39
N PRO A 31 -4.42 8.23 18.37
CA PRO A 31 -3.63 7.01 18.13
C PRO A 31 -4.41 5.89 17.44
N GLU A 32 -5.74 5.98 17.46
CA GLU A 32 -6.68 5.15 16.71
C GLU A 32 -6.65 5.42 15.20
N VAL A 33 -6.11 6.55 14.76
CA VAL A 33 -6.02 6.91 13.35
C VAL A 33 -4.65 6.50 12.81
N ASN A 34 -4.67 5.57 11.87
CA ASN A 34 -3.50 5.07 11.13
C ASN A 34 -3.73 5.22 9.62
N SER A 35 -2.65 5.44 8.87
CA SER A 35 -2.67 5.62 7.43
C SER A 35 -1.41 5.02 6.82
N ASP A 36 -1.56 4.32 5.70
CA ASP A 36 -0.43 3.77 4.94
C ASP A 36 0.21 4.82 4.01
N LYS A 37 -0.28 6.07 4.05
CA LYS A 37 0.19 7.18 3.22
C LYS A 37 0.55 8.38 4.09
N ALA A 38 1.64 9.05 3.71
CA ALA A 38 2.03 10.33 4.27
C ALA A 38 0.95 11.38 3.97
N GLY A 39 0.57 12.16 4.98
CA GLY A 39 -0.46 13.19 4.83
C GLY A 39 -0.89 13.83 6.16
N LYS A 40 -2.04 14.49 6.12
CA LYS A 40 -2.69 15.08 7.30
C LYS A 40 -3.69 14.10 7.91
N CYS A 41 -3.82 14.13 9.23
CA CYS A 41 -4.81 13.36 9.97
C CYS A 41 -6.23 13.82 9.58
N PRO A 42 -7.13 12.89 9.18
CA PRO A 42 -8.50 13.22 8.80
C PRO A 42 -9.38 13.68 9.97
N LYS A 43 -8.96 13.48 11.22
CA LYS A 43 -9.72 13.89 12.42
C LYS A 43 -9.38 15.31 12.87
N CYS A 44 -8.10 15.68 12.86
CA CYS A 44 -7.63 16.94 13.43
C CYS A 44 -6.87 17.85 12.45
N GLY A 45 -6.57 17.38 11.23
CA GLY A 45 -5.86 18.15 10.20
C GLY A 45 -4.36 18.36 10.45
N MET A 46 -3.79 17.79 11.52
CA MET A 46 -2.36 17.86 11.81
C MET A 46 -1.54 16.86 10.99
N ASP A 47 -0.25 17.08 10.83
CA ASP A 47 0.65 16.13 10.17
C ASP A 47 0.69 14.78 10.89
N MET A 48 0.59 13.70 10.12
CA MET A 48 0.74 12.35 10.66
C MET A 48 2.22 12.02 10.84
N VAL A 49 2.55 11.40 11.97
CA VAL A 49 3.93 11.00 12.28
C VAL A 49 4.16 9.55 11.85
N VAL A 50 5.32 9.27 11.26
CA VAL A 50 5.71 7.89 10.93
C VAL A 50 5.86 7.10 12.22
N LYS A 51 5.07 6.04 12.34
CA LYS A 51 5.24 4.97 13.32
C LYS A 51 6.26 4.00 12.72
N LYS A 52 7.52 4.14 13.16
CA LYS A 52 8.57 3.15 12.89
C LYS A 52 8.45 1.99 13.87
#